data_AF-A0A7Y4ZUI5-F1
#
_entry.id   AF-A0A7Y4ZUI5-F1
#
_cell.length_a   1.000
_cell.length_b   1.000
_cell.length_c   1.000
_cell.angle_alpha   90.00
_cell.angle_beta   90.00
_cell.angle_gamma   90.00
#
_symmetry.space_group_name_H-M   'P 1'
#
loop_
_entity.id
_entity.type
_entity.pdbx_description
1 polymer ?
#
loop_
_entity_poly.entity_id
_entity_poly.type
_entity_poly.pdbx_seq_one_letter_code
_entity_poly.pdbx_strand_id
1 'polypeptide(L)'
;MNAAVARMMLLAVGLFAPHPPKAPPPKHPAAPKAPPPKPAKPLAMLPSVGRVALELRGDQIVVTEDIALPRGDYKNGDLELYVAFGAPGVPQAVDAHLLPVEDGELGADPSGAGDRLTVDFVPHAPVSANALVGSASMAGFVVHLREATFVKALAPGNMAMLRVRSLLAMPVLDHAGNRSVIVRLGAPTKEPMPIGRIEIDPKKSSLEAATAQLCGPDAEGYPLTVWKLGATPVRMESKEPRAPIAPVLAVRHATDSLCLTFKSKP
;
A
#
# COMPACT_ATOMS: atom_id res chain seq x y z
N MET A 1 57.21 17.05 -48.86
CA MET A 1 57.79 18.29 -48.30
C MET A 1 56.71 19.03 -47.53
N ASN A 2 57.04 19.49 -46.32
CA ASN A 2 56.30 20.41 -45.42
C ASN A 2 55.09 19.81 -44.66
N ALA A 3 54.86 20.08 -43.37
CA ALA A 3 55.68 20.60 -42.27
C ALA A 3 54.90 20.24 -40.98
N ALA A 4 55.60 19.75 -39.97
CA ALA A 4 55.06 19.43 -38.66
C ALA A 4 54.72 20.72 -37.89
N VAL A 5 53.56 20.76 -37.23
CA VAL A 5 53.20 21.83 -36.28
C VAL A 5 53.16 21.21 -34.88
N ALA A 6 54.24 21.45 -34.13
CA ALA A 6 54.36 21.14 -32.72
C ALA A 6 53.58 22.17 -31.89
N ARG A 7 52.63 21.71 -31.07
CA ARG A 7 51.97 22.55 -30.06
C ARG A 7 52.65 22.35 -28.71
N MET A 8 53.38 23.39 -28.32
CA MET A 8 54.04 23.57 -27.03
C MET A 8 52.98 23.92 -25.97
N MET A 9 52.76 23.04 -24.98
CA MET A 9 51.99 23.38 -23.78
C MET A 9 52.96 23.81 -22.68
N LEU A 10 52.82 25.07 -22.26
CA LEU A 10 53.47 25.61 -21.06
C LEU A 10 52.89 24.94 -19.81
N LEU A 11 53.75 24.36 -18.97
CA LEU A 11 53.45 24.09 -17.57
C LEU A 11 53.46 25.41 -16.78
N ALA A 12 52.32 25.79 -16.22
CA ALA A 12 52.24 26.82 -15.18
C ALA A 12 52.45 26.15 -13.81
N VAL A 13 53.61 26.40 -13.20
CA VAL A 13 53.90 26.00 -11.81
C VAL A 13 53.23 27.03 -10.89
N GLY A 14 52.05 26.69 -10.39
CA GLY A 14 51.33 27.48 -9.39
C GLY A 14 51.90 27.28 -7.99
N LEU A 15 52.41 28.36 -7.39
CA LEU A 15 52.79 28.45 -5.98
C LEU A 15 51.55 28.24 -5.08
N PHE A 16 51.50 27.10 -4.38
CA PHE A 16 50.52 26.87 -3.30
C PHE A 16 50.97 27.59 -2.03
N ALA A 17 50.27 28.65 -1.65
CA ALA A 17 50.38 29.24 -0.31
C ALA A 17 49.56 28.41 0.70
N PRO A 18 50.11 28.08 1.88
CA PRO A 18 49.38 27.35 2.91
C PRO A 18 48.24 28.21 3.47
N HIS A 19 47.01 27.69 3.39
CA HIS A 19 45.84 28.33 4.01
C HIS A 19 45.96 28.24 5.54
N PRO A 20 45.65 29.32 6.28
CA PRO A 20 45.61 29.27 7.73
C PRO A 20 44.52 28.30 8.22
N PRO A 21 44.74 27.58 9.34
CA PRO A 21 43.77 26.64 9.88
C PRO A 21 42.47 27.35 10.23
N LYS A 22 41.37 26.91 9.59
CA LYS A 22 40.02 27.41 9.81
C LYS A 22 39.61 27.09 11.25
N ALA A 23 39.27 28.12 12.04
CA ALA A 23 38.83 27.96 13.42
C ALA A 23 37.65 26.97 13.50
N PRO A 24 37.60 26.10 14.52
CA PRO A 24 36.52 25.13 14.66
C PRO A 24 35.17 25.87 14.82
N PRO A 25 34.10 25.39 14.15
CA PRO A 25 32.79 26.02 14.26
C PRO A 25 32.32 26.00 15.73
N PRO A 26 31.59 27.04 16.17
CA PRO A 26 31.04 27.10 17.51
C PRO A 26 30.17 25.87 17.79
N LYS A 27 30.43 25.21 18.90
CA LYS A 27 29.62 24.08 19.38
C LYS A 27 28.21 24.58 19.69
N HIS A 28 27.27 24.38 18.77
CA HIS A 28 25.86 24.62 19.05
C HIS A 28 25.44 23.76 20.24
N PRO A 29 24.76 24.32 21.26
CA PRO A 29 24.24 23.54 22.36
C PRO A 29 23.32 22.45 21.80
N ALA A 30 23.53 21.21 22.23
CA ALA A 30 22.74 20.07 21.79
C ALA A 30 21.26 20.35 22.04
N ALA A 31 20.44 20.22 21.00
CA ALA A 31 18.99 20.36 21.13
C ALA A 31 18.47 19.40 22.22
N PRO A 32 17.51 19.83 23.06
CA PRO A 32 16.92 18.95 24.07
C PRO A 32 16.42 17.67 23.42
N LYS A 33 16.80 16.50 23.97
CA LYS A 33 16.32 15.21 23.48
C LYS A 33 14.80 15.17 23.62
N ALA A 34 14.10 14.98 22.50
CA ALA A 34 12.65 14.79 22.52
C ALA A 34 12.28 13.60 23.43
N PRO A 35 11.17 13.69 24.19
CA PRO A 35 10.70 12.58 25.00
C PRO A 35 10.39 11.36 24.13
N PRO A 36 10.54 10.14 24.66
CA PRO A 36 10.27 8.92 23.91
C PRO A 36 8.80 8.86 23.45
N PRO A 37 8.53 8.31 22.25
CA PRO A 37 7.18 8.18 21.74
C PRO A 37 6.35 7.26 22.64
N LYS A 38 5.09 7.64 22.88
CA LYS A 38 4.14 6.82 23.65
C LYS A 38 3.55 5.74 22.75
N PRO A 39 3.24 4.54 23.29
CA PRO A 39 2.52 3.51 22.55
C PRO A 39 1.18 3.99 22.02
N ALA A 40 0.84 3.51 20.82
CA ALA A 40 -0.47 3.70 20.23
C ALA A 40 -1.56 3.19 21.19
N LYS A 41 -2.64 3.96 21.33
CA LYS A 41 -3.86 3.44 21.96
C LYS A 41 -4.52 2.45 21.00
N PRO A 42 -5.09 1.33 21.48
CA PRO A 42 -5.88 0.44 20.65
C PRO A 42 -6.94 1.19 19.84
N LEU A 43 -7.16 0.77 18.60
CA LEU A 43 -8.19 1.35 17.76
C LEU A 43 -9.57 1.19 18.42
N ALA A 44 -10.29 2.30 18.54
CA ALA A 44 -11.64 2.35 19.09
C ALA A 44 -12.72 1.89 18.08
N MET A 45 -12.32 1.21 17.01
CA MET A 45 -13.17 0.79 15.91
C MET A 45 -12.68 -0.57 15.39
N LEU A 46 -13.53 -1.25 14.62
CA LEU A 46 -13.21 -2.51 13.95
C LEU A 46 -13.15 -2.29 12.43
N PRO A 47 -11.96 -2.05 11.87
CA PRO A 47 -11.79 -1.87 10.44
C PRO A 47 -12.10 -3.13 9.63
N SER A 48 -12.41 -2.95 8.35
CA SER A 48 -12.56 -4.05 7.39
C SER A 48 -12.01 -3.68 6.02
N VAL A 49 -11.60 -4.67 5.22
CA VAL A 49 -11.13 -4.43 3.84
C VAL A 49 -12.35 -4.55 2.92
N GLY A 50 -12.99 -3.43 2.59
CA GLY A 50 -14.19 -3.43 1.75
C GLY A 50 -13.90 -3.88 0.31
N ARG A 51 -12.72 -3.51 -0.21
CA ARG A 51 -12.33 -3.83 -1.60
C ARG A 51 -10.82 -3.89 -1.74
N VAL A 52 -10.37 -4.86 -2.53
CA VAL A 52 -9.03 -4.87 -3.13
C VAL A 52 -9.19 -4.82 -4.64
N ALA A 53 -8.54 -3.86 -5.31
CA ALA A 53 -8.60 -3.72 -6.76
C ALA A 53 -7.20 -3.63 -7.37
N LEU A 54 -6.99 -4.37 -8.47
CA LEU A 54 -5.76 -4.37 -9.24
C LEU A 54 -6.02 -3.71 -10.59
N GLU A 55 -5.32 -2.61 -10.88
CA GLU A 55 -5.38 -1.96 -12.19
C GLU A 55 -4.08 -2.25 -12.97
N LEU A 56 -4.20 -2.96 -14.08
CA LEU A 56 -3.07 -3.34 -14.92
C LEU A 56 -2.72 -2.20 -15.90
N ARG A 57 -1.51 -1.65 -15.80
CA ARG A 57 -1.04 -0.49 -16.58
C ARG A 57 0.30 -0.77 -17.26
N GLY A 58 0.28 -1.48 -18.39
CA GLY A 58 1.52 -1.74 -19.15
C GLY A 58 2.54 -2.52 -18.32
N ASP A 59 3.64 -1.87 -17.92
CA ASP A 59 4.71 -2.42 -17.10
C ASP A 59 4.52 -2.19 -15.58
N GLN A 60 3.39 -1.64 -15.18
CA GLN A 60 3.05 -1.34 -13.80
C GLN A 60 1.69 -1.92 -13.40
N ILE A 61 1.49 -2.04 -12.09
CA ILE A 61 0.20 -2.37 -11.50
C ILE A 61 -0.11 -1.38 -10.37
N VAL A 62 -1.34 -0.90 -10.30
CA VAL A 62 -1.85 -0.15 -9.15
C VAL A 62 -2.68 -1.10 -8.30
N VAL A 63 -2.28 -1.29 -7.05
CA VAL A 63 -3.06 -2.01 -6.05
C VAL A 63 -3.80 -0.98 -5.21
N THR A 64 -5.13 -1.09 -5.17
CA THR A 64 -5.99 -0.25 -4.33
C THR A 64 -6.58 -1.09 -3.21
N GLU A 65 -6.39 -0.65 -1.98
CA GLU A 65 -6.99 -1.22 -0.77
C GLU A 65 -7.94 -0.18 -0.19
N ASP A 66 -9.24 -0.48 -0.22
CA ASP A 66 -10.30 0.34 0.36
C ASP A 66 -10.64 -0.27 1.73
N ILE A 67 -10.20 0.40 2.80
CA ILE A 67 -10.37 -0.03 4.19
C ILE A 67 -11.48 0.80 4.84
N ALA A 68 -12.57 0.15 5.21
CA ALA A 68 -13.68 0.78 5.91
C ALA A 68 -13.30 1.02 7.37
N LEU A 69 -13.50 2.27 7.81
CA LEU A 69 -13.25 2.76 9.16
C LEU A 69 -14.60 3.22 9.75
N PRO A 70 -15.34 2.33 10.42
CA PRO A 70 -16.57 2.74 11.12
C PRO A 70 -16.22 3.66 12.28
N ARG A 71 -17.14 4.55 12.67
CA ARG A 71 -16.95 5.42 13.84
C ARG A 71 -16.62 4.62 15.10
N GLY A 72 -17.34 3.52 15.36
CA GLY A 72 -17.19 2.74 16.59
C GLY A 72 -17.28 3.62 17.84
N ASP A 73 -16.34 3.42 18.76
CA ASP A 73 -16.15 4.21 19.98
C ASP A 73 -15.18 5.40 19.80
N TYR A 74 -14.80 5.72 18.56
CA TYR A 74 -13.94 6.88 18.30
C TYR A 74 -14.63 8.17 18.75
N LYS A 75 -13.93 8.92 19.60
CA LYS A 75 -14.39 10.22 20.13
C LYS A 75 -13.64 11.38 19.49
N ASN A 76 -12.32 11.33 19.55
CA ASN A 76 -11.42 12.39 19.13
C ASN A 76 -9.97 11.88 19.04
N GLY A 77 -9.07 12.75 18.59
CA GLY A 77 -7.64 12.51 18.46
C GLY A 77 -7.22 12.10 17.06
N ASP A 78 -5.99 12.46 16.71
CA ASP A 78 -5.33 12.00 15.50
C ASP A 78 -5.07 10.48 15.57
N LEU A 79 -5.06 9.83 14.41
CA LEU A 79 -4.74 8.42 14.26
C LEU A 79 -3.52 8.25 13.36
N GLU A 80 -2.58 7.41 13.79
CA GLU A 80 -1.48 6.91 12.98
C GLU A 80 -1.78 5.47 12.61
N LEU A 81 -1.97 5.20 11.32
CA LEU A 81 -2.36 3.89 10.81
C LEU A 81 -1.22 3.31 9.98
N TYR A 82 -0.68 2.17 10.39
CA TYR A 82 0.41 1.51 9.70
C TYR A 82 -0.12 0.45 8.71
N VAL A 83 0.39 0.49 7.48
CA VAL A 83 0.05 -0.42 6.38
C VAL A 83 1.34 -1.03 5.82
N ALA A 84 1.47 -2.35 5.94
CA ALA A 84 2.64 -3.08 5.43
C ALA A 84 2.59 -3.29 3.91
N PHE A 85 3.77 -3.37 3.29
CA PHE A 85 3.89 -3.69 1.88
C PHE A 85 3.51 -5.14 1.56
N GLY A 86 2.89 -5.29 0.39
CA GLY A 86 2.69 -6.55 -0.30
C GLY A 86 3.92 -7.06 -1.04
N ALA A 87 3.69 -7.95 -2.00
CA ALA A 87 4.67 -8.40 -3.00
C ALA A 87 4.21 -7.93 -4.40
N PRO A 88 5.12 -7.60 -5.34
CA PRO A 88 6.49 -8.13 -5.45
C PRO A 88 7.59 -7.33 -4.73
N GLY A 89 7.30 -6.20 -4.08
CA GLY A 89 8.33 -5.41 -3.40
C GLY A 89 7.82 -4.08 -2.87
N VAL A 90 8.75 -3.15 -2.65
CA VAL A 90 8.43 -1.79 -2.21
C VAL A 90 7.69 -1.03 -3.32
N PRO A 91 6.54 -0.41 -3.05
CA PRO A 91 5.85 0.45 -4.00
C PRO A 91 6.75 1.59 -4.52
N GLN A 92 6.66 1.86 -5.82
CA GLN A 92 7.32 3.00 -6.46
C GLN A 92 6.69 4.33 -6.03
N ALA A 93 5.39 4.30 -5.74
CA ALA A 93 4.64 5.42 -5.19
C ALA A 93 3.48 4.90 -4.34
N VAL A 94 3.11 5.67 -3.32
CA VAL A 94 1.91 5.43 -2.50
C VAL A 94 1.16 6.74 -2.37
N ASP A 95 -0.15 6.67 -2.46
CA ASP A 95 -1.04 7.74 -2.03
C ASP A 95 -2.20 7.18 -1.20
N ALA A 96 -2.64 7.98 -0.23
CA ALA A 96 -3.74 7.63 0.64
C ALA A 96 -4.77 8.75 0.65
N HIS A 97 -6.03 8.38 0.55
CA HIS A 97 -7.17 9.28 0.52
C HIS A 97 -8.22 8.80 1.51
N LEU A 98 -8.89 9.75 2.17
CA LEU A 98 -10.03 9.48 3.01
C LEU A 98 -11.29 9.91 2.29
N LEU A 99 -12.23 8.99 2.12
CA LEU A 99 -13.50 9.26 1.47
C LEU A 99 -14.63 9.13 2.50
N PRO A 100 -15.65 10.00 2.42
CA PRO A 100 -16.89 9.73 3.15
C PRO A 100 -17.58 8.50 2.58
N VAL A 101 -18.31 7.80 3.44
CA VAL A 101 -19.31 6.82 3.02
C VAL A 101 -20.68 7.31 3.49
N GLU A 102 -21.62 7.40 2.56
CA GLU A 102 -22.99 7.82 2.84
C GLU A 102 -23.72 6.78 3.69
N ASP A 103 -24.76 7.21 4.41
CA ASP A 103 -25.57 6.31 5.20
C ASP A 103 -26.25 5.24 4.32
N GLY A 104 -26.20 3.99 4.76
CA GLY A 104 -26.69 2.83 4.00
C GLY A 104 -25.77 2.29 2.90
N GLU A 105 -24.69 3.00 2.55
CA GLU A 105 -23.72 2.53 1.56
C GLU A 105 -22.69 1.58 2.16
N LEU A 106 -22.28 0.57 1.39
CA LEU A 106 -21.28 -0.43 1.81
C LEU A 106 -19.84 0.01 1.54
N GLY A 107 -19.64 1.11 0.82
CA GLY A 107 -18.31 1.64 0.52
C GLY A 107 -18.37 2.94 -0.27
N ALA A 108 -17.24 3.65 -0.30
CA ALA A 108 -17.14 4.91 -1.03
C ALA A 108 -17.16 4.70 -2.56
N ASP A 109 -17.55 5.74 -3.28
CA ASP A 109 -17.48 5.79 -4.74
C ASP A 109 -16.05 5.44 -5.24
N PRO A 110 -15.89 4.45 -6.13
CA PRO A 110 -14.62 4.13 -6.77
C PRO A 110 -13.94 5.29 -7.47
N SER A 111 -14.71 6.26 -7.97
CA SER A 111 -14.23 7.46 -8.67
C SER A 111 -14.04 8.68 -7.77
N GLY A 112 -14.46 8.58 -6.50
CA GLY A 112 -14.34 9.66 -5.53
C GLY A 112 -12.89 10.08 -5.28
N ALA A 113 -12.66 11.39 -5.22
CA ALA A 113 -11.31 11.95 -5.01
C ALA A 113 -10.86 11.89 -3.54
N GLY A 114 -11.77 12.09 -2.58
CA GLY A 114 -11.47 12.11 -1.15
C GLY A 114 -10.51 13.22 -0.70
N ASP A 115 -10.31 13.32 0.62
CA ASP A 115 -9.30 14.18 1.22
C ASP A 115 -7.94 13.45 1.23
N ARG A 116 -6.91 14.06 0.66
CA ARG A 116 -5.55 13.46 0.60
C ARG A 116 -4.91 13.43 1.99
N LEU A 117 -4.29 12.30 2.33
CA LEU A 117 -3.58 12.10 3.59
C LEU A 117 -2.06 12.14 3.40
N THR A 118 -1.34 12.39 4.51
CA THR A 118 0.13 12.32 4.53
C THR A 118 0.56 10.88 4.78
N VAL A 119 1.60 10.44 4.08
CA VAL A 119 2.11 9.06 4.13
C VAL A 119 3.63 9.09 4.27
N ASP A 120 4.15 8.38 5.27
CA ASP A 120 5.59 8.24 5.50
C ASP A 120 6.03 6.78 5.37
N PHE A 121 7.05 6.52 4.54
CA PHE A 121 7.66 5.20 4.40
C PHE A 121 8.49 4.85 5.64
N VAL A 122 8.28 3.66 6.19
CA VAL A 122 8.96 3.21 7.41
C VAL A 122 9.43 1.76 7.25
N PRO A 123 10.60 1.40 7.83
CA PRO A 123 11.09 0.02 7.77
C PRO A 123 10.27 -0.94 8.62
N HIS A 124 9.61 -0.45 9.68
CA HIS A 124 8.75 -1.17 10.62
C HIS A 124 7.68 -0.22 11.17
N ALA A 125 6.59 -0.77 11.74
CA ALA A 125 5.57 0.03 12.39
C ALA A 125 6.15 0.79 13.60
N PRO A 126 6.01 2.13 13.67
CA PRO A 126 6.36 2.88 14.85
C PRO A 126 5.50 2.47 16.04
N VAL A 127 6.05 2.55 17.24
CA VAL A 127 5.34 2.23 18.48
C VAL A 127 4.11 3.13 18.70
N SER A 128 4.09 4.33 18.11
CA SER A 128 2.97 5.27 18.15
C SER A 128 1.84 4.97 17.15
N ALA A 129 2.07 4.07 16.18
CA ALA A 129 1.11 3.76 15.13
C ALA A 129 0.36 2.44 15.39
N ASN A 130 -0.91 2.40 15.03
CA ASN A 130 -1.71 1.18 15.05
C ASN A 130 -1.47 0.37 13.77
N ALA A 131 -1.04 -0.89 13.90
CA ALA A 131 -0.93 -1.80 12.75
C ALA A 131 -2.32 -2.12 12.19
N LEU A 132 -2.62 -1.58 11.01
CA LEU A 132 -3.90 -1.74 10.35
C LEU A 132 -3.86 -2.90 9.35
N VAL A 133 -2.81 -2.98 8.54
CA VAL A 133 -2.62 -4.00 7.49
C VAL A 133 -1.23 -4.62 7.60
N GLY A 134 -1.17 -5.95 7.58
CA GLY A 134 0.05 -6.73 7.73
C GLY A 134 0.70 -6.64 9.12
N SER A 135 1.91 -7.21 9.23
CA SER A 135 2.64 -7.26 10.50
C SER A 135 3.42 -5.97 10.78
N ALA A 136 3.47 -5.58 12.05
CA ALA A 136 4.27 -4.46 12.56
C ALA A 136 5.79 -4.61 12.28
N SER A 137 6.27 -5.83 12.07
CA SER A 137 7.68 -6.13 11.75
C SER A 137 8.02 -6.01 10.26
N MET A 138 7.04 -5.85 9.37
CA MET A 138 7.28 -5.68 7.95
C MET A 138 7.66 -4.23 7.63
N ALA A 139 8.17 -3.97 6.42
CA ALA A 139 8.25 -2.62 5.90
C ALA A 139 6.90 -2.16 5.37
N GLY A 140 6.65 -0.86 5.43
CA GLY A 140 5.35 -0.29 5.09
C GLY A 140 5.35 1.23 5.12
N PHE A 141 4.20 1.80 5.40
CA PHE A 141 4.02 3.23 5.59
C PHE A 141 3.05 3.54 6.71
N VAL A 142 3.20 4.72 7.29
CA VAL A 142 2.25 5.30 8.24
C VAL A 142 1.40 6.32 7.52
N VAL A 143 0.09 6.13 7.60
CA VAL A 143 -0.92 7.08 7.16
C VAL A 143 -1.30 7.96 8.35
N HIS A 144 -1.14 9.27 8.19
CA HIS A 144 -1.48 10.25 9.22
C HIS A 144 -2.89 10.77 9.00
N LEU A 145 -3.78 10.41 9.91
CA LEU A 145 -5.19 10.73 9.85
C LEU A 145 -5.53 11.77 10.93
N ARG A 146 -5.67 13.03 10.49
CA ARG A 146 -6.01 14.14 11.37
C ARG A 146 -7.45 14.05 11.83
N GLU A 147 -7.70 14.37 13.10
CA GLU A 147 -9.04 14.35 13.72
C GLU A 147 -10.07 15.12 12.88
N ALA A 148 -9.75 16.35 12.48
CA ALA A 148 -10.68 17.19 11.70
C ALA A 148 -11.07 16.55 10.37
N THR A 149 -10.10 15.95 9.66
CA THR A 149 -10.34 15.25 8.38
C THR A 149 -11.18 13.99 8.60
N PHE A 150 -10.90 13.23 9.66
CA PHE A 150 -11.62 12.00 9.96
C PHE A 150 -13.06 12.26 10.41
N VAL A 151 -13.27 13.20 11.34
CA VAL A 151 -14.61 13.61 11.78
C VAL A 151 -15.45 14.11 10.61
N LYS A 152 -14.85 14.88 9.70
CA LYS A 152 -15.52 15.33 8.46
C LYS A 152 -15.94 14.14 7.59
N ALA A 153 -15.06 13.18 7.32
CA ALA A 153 -15.38 12.02 6.50
C ALA A 153 -16.41 11.07 7.14
N LEU A 154 -16.47 11.01 8.47
CA LEU A 154 -17.48 10.24 9.21
C LEU A 154 -18.86 10.91 9.25
N ALA A 155 -18.98 12.20 8.92
CA ALA A 155 -20.22 12.96 9.09
C ALA A 155 -21.41 12.41 8.28
N PRO A 156 -21.25 11.93 7.04
CA PRO A 156 -22.41 11.51 6.22
C PRO A 156 -23.06 10.20 6.66
N GLY A 157 -22.27 9.20 7.07
CA GLY A 157 -22.80 7.84 7.34
C GLY A 157 -22.15 7.13 8.52
N ASN A 158 -21.43 7.83 9.40
CA ASN A 158 -20.65 7.23 10.50
C ASN A 158 -19.61 6.20 10.05
N MET A 159 -19.19 6.26 8.79
CA MET A 159 -18.16 5.41 8.22
C MET A 159 -17.34 6.24 7.22
N ALA A 160 -16.03 6.05 7.27
CA ALA A 160 -15.11 6.59 6.29
C ALA A 160 -14.39 5.45 5.58
N MET A 161 -13.93 5.69 4.37
CA MET A 161 -13.13 4.75 3.60
C MET A 161 -11.70 5.30 3.48
N LEU A 162 -10.75 4.60 4.07
CA LEU A 162 -9.34 4.83 3.80
C LEU A 162 -8.96 4.09 2.53
N ARG A 163 -8.79 4.83 1.43
CA ARG A 163 -8.30 4.32 0.16
C ARG A 163 -6.80 4.47 0.08
N VAL A 164 -6.11 3.36 -0.01
CA VAL A 164 -4.66 3.30 -0.17
C VAL A 164 -4.34 2.78 -1.56
N ARG A 165 -3.54 3.51 -2.32
CA ARG A 165 -3.10 3.11 -3.66
C ARG A 165 -1.59 2.97 -3.67
N SER A 166 -1.14 1.79 -4.08
CA SER A 166 0.27 1.44 -4.22
C SER A 166 0.58 1.18 -5.69
N LEU A 167 1.51 1.95 -6.25
CA LEU A 167 2.06 1.70 -7.59
C LEU A 167 3.23 0.72 -7.47
N LEU A 168 3.12 -0.44 -8.09
CA LEU A 168 4.13 -1.49 -8.09
C LEU A 168 4.62 -1.73 -9.52
N ALA A 169 5.87 -2.19 -9.63
CA ALA A 169 6.34 -2.79 -10.87
C ALA A 169 5.51 -4.04 -11.19
N MET A 170 5.28 -4.30 -12.47
CA MET A 170 4.60 -5.51 -12.91
C MET A 170 5.37 -6.75 -12.41
N PRO A 171 4.72 -7.71 -11.70
CA PRO A 171 5.41 -8.90 -11.20
C PRO A 171 5.99 -9.73 -12.34
N VAL A 172 7.15 -10.34 -12.14
CA VAL A 172 7.81 -11.18 -13.16
C VAL A 172 6.92 -12.37 -13.53
N LEU A 173 6.96 -12.78 -14.80
CA LEU A 173 6.26 -13.98 -15.26
C LEU A 173 6.93 -15.23 -14.66
N ASP A 174 6.13 -16.14 -14.13
CA ASP A 174 6.57 -17.48 -13.77
C ASP A 174 6.75 -18.38 -15.01
N HIS A 175 7.20 -19.61 -14.81
CA HIS A 175 7.37 -20.59 -15.89
C HIS A 175 6.06 -20.98 -16.62
N ALA A 176 4.91 -20.76 -15.98
CA ALA A 176 3.59 -21.00 -16.56
C ALA A 176 3.00 -19.74 -17.22
N GLY A 177 3.73 -18.61 -17.21
CA GLY A 177 3.30 -17.34 -17.77
C GLY A 177 2.30 -16.58 -16.89
N ASN A 178 2.21 -16.90 -15.59
CA ASN A 178 1.41 -16.14 -14.65
C ASN A 178 2.24 -15.05 -13.96
N ARG A 179 1.54 -14.05 -13.44
CA ARG A 179 2.07 -13.03 -12.55
C ARG A 179 1.34 -13.12 -11.22
N SER A 180 2.06 -12.92 -10.12
CA SER A 180 1.48 -12.99 -8.78
C SER A 180 1.72 -11.72 -7.98
N VAL A 181 0.69 -11.30 -7.25
CA VAL A 181 0.70 -10.16 -6.33
C VAL A 181 0.23 -10.66 -4.98
N ILE A 182 0.91 -10.22 -3.92
CA ILE A 182 0.46 -10.47 -2.55
C ILE A 182 -0.01 -9.15 -1.99
N VAL A 183 -1.28 -9.08 -1.59
CA VAL A 183 -1.85 -7.94 -0.87
C VAL A 183 -1.92 -8.31 0.59
N ARG A 184 -1.34 -7.49 1.46
CA ARG A 184 -1.39 -7.74 2.90
C ARG A 184 -2.81 -7.48 3.36
N LEU A 185 -3.26 -8.32 4.28
CA LEU A 185 -4.49 -8.10 5.00
C LEU A 185 -4.11 -7.85 6.44
N GLY A 186 -5.00 -7.31 7.25
CA GLY A 186 -4.67 -6.99 8.63
C GLY A 186 -5.61 -7.59 9.65
N ALA A 187 -5.18 -7.43 10.90
CA ALA A 187 -5.85 -7.89 12.10
C ALA A 187 -5.54 -6.94 13.27
N PRO A 188 -6.16 -5.75 13.30
CA PRO A 188 -5.83 -4.71 14.28
C PRO A 188 -5.98 -5.15 15.76
N THR A 189 -6.67 -6.26 16.02
CA THR A 189 -6.93 -6.82 17.36
C THR A 189 -6.71 -8.33 17.44
N LYS A 190 -5.87 -8.92 16.56
CA LYS A 190 -5.75 -10.38 16.33
C LYS A 190 -6.98 -11.04 15.70
N GLU A 191 -8.04 -10.29 15.46
CA GLU A 191 -9.19 -10.73 14.68
C GLU A 191 -8.95 -10.40 13.20
N PRO A 192 -9.16 -11.35 12.29
CA PRO A 192 -9.00 -11.09 10.86
C PRO A 192 -10.02 -10.05 10.41
N MET A 193 -9.57 -9.01 9.70
CA MET A 193 -10.50 -8.10 9.03
C MET A 193 -11.27 -8.86 7.94
N PRO A 194 -12.58 -8.67 7.73
CA PRO A 194 -13.26 -9.27 6.59
C PRO A 194 -12.81 -8.64 5.26
N ILE A 195 -12.97 -9.37 4.14
CA ILE A 195 -12.79 -8.85 2.76
C ILE A 195 -14.14 -8.81 2.05
N GLY A 196 -14.49 -7.66 1.47
CA GLY A 196 -15.70 -7.52 0.66
C GLY A 196 -15.55 -8.07 -0.76
N ARG A 197 -14.77 -7.38 -1.61
CA ARG A 197 -14.64 -7.71 -3.03
C ARG A 197 -13.21 -7.64 -3.56
N ILE A 198 -12.92 -8.43 -4.60
CA ILE A 198 -11.61 -8.52 -5.25
C ILE A 198 -11.76 -8.22 -6.73
N GLU A 199 -11.18 -7.13 -7.20
CA GLU A 199 -11.39 -6.65 -8.57
C GLU A 199 -10.09 -6.62 -9.36
N ILE A 200 -10.19 -6.86 -10.67
CA ILE A 200 -9.10 -6.63 -11.62
C ILE A 200 -9.65 -5.79 -12.78
N ASP A 201 -9.05 -4.63 -13.00
CA ASP A 201 -9.25 -3.77 -14.16
C ASP A 201 -8.06 -3.93 -15.12
N PRO A 202 -8.27 -4.57 -16.27
CA PRO A 202 -7.16 -4.82 -17.17
C PRO A 202 -6.80 -3.62 -18.07
N LYS A 203 -7.48 -2.47 -18.01
CA LYS A 203 -7.38 -1.23 -18.83
C LYS A 203 -6.66 -1.26 -20.19
N LYS A 204 -5.39 -1.67 -20.23
CA LYS A 204 -4.51 -1.70 -21.42
C LYS A 204 -4.07 -3.10 -21.85
N SER A 205 -4.50 -4.15 -21.17
CA SER A 205 -4.14 -5.55 -21.39
C SER A 205 -5.39 -6.41 -21.56
N SER A 206 -5.27 -7.59 -22.19
CA SER A 206 -6.36 -8.57 -22.15
C SER A 206 -6.11 -9.55 -21.01
N LEU A 207 -6.92 -9.48 -19.95
CA LEU A 207 -6.91 -10.49 -18.88
C LEU A 207 -7.46 -11.81 -19.41
N GLU A 208 -6.60 -12.83 -19.49
CA GLU A 208 -6.95 -14.20 -19.89
C GLU A 208 -7.54 -14.97 -18.72
N ALA A 209 -6.88 -14.90 -17.56
CA ALA A 209 -7.27 -15.62 -16.36
C ALA A 209 -6.85 -14.83 -15.12
N ALA A 210 -7.62 -14.97 -14.05
CA ALA A 210 -7.22 -14.53 -12.73
C ALA A 210 -7.80 -15.47 -11.67
N THR A 211 -6.99 -15.74 -10.66
CA THR A 211 -7.38 -16.46 -9.46
C THR A 211 -6.96 -15.66 -8.24
N ALA A 212 -7.72 -15.81 -7.17
CA ALA A 212 -7.38 -15.23 -5.88
C ALA A 212 -7.62 -16.29 -4.81
N GLN A 213 -6.74 -16.33 -3.81
CA GLN A 213 -6.88 -17.20 -2.66
C GLN A 213 -6.23 -16.54 -1.44
N LEU A 214 -6.61 -16.99 -0.26
CA LEU A 214 -5.87 -16.64 0.94
C LEU A 214 -4.54 -17.40 0.94
N CYS A 215 -3.51 -16.77 1.48
CA CYS A 215 -2.20 -17.38 1.63
C CYS A 215 -1.55 -16.98 2.95
N GLY A 216 -0.89 -17.94 3.58
CA GLY A 216 -0.42 -17.85 4.96
C GLY A 216 -0.18 -19.25 5.50
N PRO A 217 0.45 -19.38 6.68
CA PRO A 217 0.67 -20.68 7.31
C PRO A 217 -0.64 -21.40 7.66
N ASP A 218 -1.68 -20.63 7.99
CA ASP A 218 -2.98 -21.14 8.42
C ASP A 218 -4.07 -20.96 7.34
N ALA A 219 -3.72 -20.38 6.20
CA ALA A 219 -4.70 -20.02 5.18
C ALA A 219 -5.33 -21.25 4.53
N GLU A 220 -6.65 -21.25 4.44
CA GLU A 220 -7.36 -22.24 3.63
C GLU A 220 -7.21 -21.90 2.14
N GLY A 221 -6.74 -22.87 1.34
CA GLY A 221 -6.53 -22.72 -0.11
C GLY A 221 -7.81 -22.75 -0.95
N TYR A 222 -8.92 -22.17 -0.47
CA TYR A 222 -10.14 -22.06 -1.28
C TYR A 222 -10.03 -20.89 -2.28
N PRO A 223 -10.43 -21.10 -3.55
CA PRO A 223 -10.47 -20.02 -4.51
C PRO A 223 -11.54 -18.99 -4.15
N LEU A 224 -11.18 -17.72 -4.31
CA LEU A 224 -12.04 -16.56 -4.10
C LEU A 224 -12.51 -16.00 -5.43
N THR A 225 -13.73 -15.47 -5.44
CA THR A 225 -14.32 -14.81 -6.60
C THR A 225 -13.55 -13.53 -6.92
N VAL A 226 -13.17 -13.38 -8.20
CA VAL A 226 -12.51 -12.18 -8.74
C VAL A 226 -13.41 -11.55 -9.79
N TRP A 227 -13.73 -10.27 -9.61
CA TRP A 227 -14.54 -9.50 -10.54
C TRP A 227 -13.65 -8.81 -11.58
N LYS A 228 -13.92 -9.06 -12.86
CA LYS A 228 -13.27 -8.35 -13.97
C LYS A 228 -14.06 -7.08 -14.28
N LEU A 229 -13.47 -5.91 -14.02
CA LEU A 229 -14.10 -4.63 -14.31
C LEU A 229 -14.21 -4.41 -15.83
N GLY A 230 -15.33 -3.85 -16.28
CA GLY A 230 -15.58 -3.56 -17.70
C GLY A 230 -15.88 -4.78 -18.59
N ALA A 231 -16.02 -5.98 -18.04
CA ALA A 231 -16.44 -7.16 -18.77
C ALA A 231 -17.81 -7.65 -18.31
N THR A 232 -18.64 -8.12 -19.26
CA THR A 232 -19.75 -9.03 -18.97
C THR A 232 -19.18 -10.20 -18.16
N PRO A 233 -19.83 -10.72 -17.09
CA PRO A 233 -19.28 -11.77 -16.25
C PRO A 233 -18.87 -12.97 -17.09
N VAL A 234 -17.58 -13.05 -17.42
CA VAL A 234 -17.01 -14.22 -18.07
C VAL A 234 -16.83 -15.21 -16.94
N ARG A 235 -17.59 -16.31 -17.01
CA ARG A 235 -17.34 -17.47 -16.16
C ARG A 235 -15.89 -17.86 -16.45
N MET A 236 -14.96 -17.47 -15.58
CA MET A 236 -13.59 -17.94 -15.70
C MET A 236 -13.70 -19.45 -15.52
N GLU A 237 -13.48 -20.20 -16.60
CA GLU A 237 -13.36 -21.65 -16.53
C GLU A 237 -12.11 -21.93 -15.71
N SER A 238 -12.27 -21.98 -14.38
CA SER A 238 -11.21 -22.50 -13.54
C SER A 238 -11.15 -23.99 -13.82
N LYS A 239 -9.97 -24.47 -14.17
CA LYS A 239 -9.65 -25.90 -14.19
C LYS A 239 -9.54 -26.48 -12.77
N GLU A 240 -9.92 -25.68 -11.76
CA GLU A 240 -9.81 -26.04 -10.37
C GLU A 240 -10.96 -26.93 -9.94
N PRO A 241 -10.70 -27.91 -9.06
CA PRO A 241 -11.71 -28.86 -8.61
C PRO A 241 -12.82 -28.22 -7.74
N ARG A 242 -12.67 -26.96 -7.34
CA ARG A 242 -13.60 -26.26 -6.43
C ARG A 242 -14.13 -24.97 -7.07
N ALA A 243 -15.42 -24.73 -6.91
CA ALA A 243 -16.03 -23.47 -7.32
C ALA A 243 -15.53 -22.32 -6.41
N PRO A 244 -15.28 -21.11 -6.96
CA PRO A 244 -14.87 -19.98 -6.16
C PRO A 244 -16.00 -19.54 -5.21
N ILE A 245 -15.62 -19.14 -3.99
CA ILE A 245 -16.54 -18.59 -2.99
C ILE A 245 -16.47 -17.07 -2.96
N ALA A 246 -17.47 -16.41 -2.38
CA ALA A 246 -17.41 -14.97 -2.14
C ALA A 246 -16.34 -14.66 -1.07
N PRO A 247 -15.52 -13.59 -1.21
CA PRO A 247 -14.45 -13.28 -0.25
C PRO A 247 -14.92 -13.12 1.19
N VAL A 248 -16.14 -12.58 1.39
CA VAL A 248 -16.75 -12.39 2.70
C VAL A 248 -17.07 -13.71 3.42
N LEU A 249 -17.18 -14.82 2.68
CA LEU A 249 -17.47 -16.15 3.22
C LEU A 249 -16.21 -16.97 3.51
N ALA A 250 -15.03 -16.46 3.15
CA ALA A 250 -13.79 -17.18 3.38
C ALA A 250 -13.44 -17.19 4.87
N VAL A 251 -13.08 -18.36 5.39
CA VAL A 251 -12.49 -18.47 6.74
C VAL A 251 -11.11 -17.84 6.71
N ARG A 252 -10.81 -17.00 7.70
CA ARG A 252 -9.59 -16.21 7.74
C ARG A 252 -8.88 -16.31 9.07
N HIS A 253 -7.56 -16.20 8.99
CA HIS A 253 -6.66 -16.00 10.12
C HIS A 253 -6.03 -14.61 10.05
N ALA A 254 -5.58 -14.14 11.22
CA ALA A 254 -4.94 -12.83 11.36
C ALA A 254 -3.63 -12.69 10.56
N THR A 255 -3.01 -13.82 10.25
CA THR A 255 -1.74 -13.95 9.52
C THR A 255 -1.92 -14.06 8.01
N ASP A 256 -3.16 -14.20 7.53
CA ASP A 256 -3.44 -14.40 6.12
C ASP A 256 -3.16 -13.13 5.31
N SER A 257 -2.66 -13.34 4.10
CA SER A 257 -2.58 -12.35 3.03
C SER A 257 -3.46 -12.81 1.85
N LEU A 258 -3.74 -11.89 0.93
CA LEU A 258 -4.42 -12.22 -0.31
C LEU A 258 -3.37 -12.48 -1.39
N CYS A 259 -3.34 -13.69 -1.94
CA CYS A 259 -2.52 -14.03 -3.09
C CYS A 259 -3.39 -13.98 -4.34
N LEU A 260 -3.07 -13.06 -5.26
CA LEU A 260 -3.68 -12.99 -6.58
C LEU A 260 -2.69 -13.46 -7.62
N THR A 261 -3.17 -14.31 -8.52
CA THR A 261 -2.41 -14.78 -9.67
C THR A 261 -3.20 -14.47 -10.92
N PHE A 262 -2.56 -13.90 -11.93
CA PHE A 262 -3.23 -13.54 -13.18
C PHE A 262 -2.35 -13.76 -14.39
N LYS A 263 -3.01 -13.98 -15.53
CA LYS A 263 -2.41 -14.09 -16.84
C LYS A 263 -3.00 -13.03 -17.75
N SER A 264 -2.14 -12.25 -18.37
CA SER A 264 -2.52 -11.16 -19.27
C SER A 264 -1.71 -11.25 -20.57
N LYS A 265 -2.35 -10.96 -21.70
CA LYS A 265 -1.62 -10.68 -22.94
C LYS A 265 -1.16 -9.23 -22.94
N PRO A 266 0.04 -8.96 -23.47
CA PRO A 266 0.48 -7.59 -23.74
C PRO A 266 -0.48 -6.87 -24.70
#